data_AF-A0A323UND1-F1
#
_entry.id   AF-A0A323UND1-F1
#
_cell.length_a   1.000
_cell.length_b   1.000
_cell.length_c   1.000
_cell.angle_alpha   90.00
_cell.angle_beta   90.00
_cell.angle_gamma   90.00
#
_symmetry.space_group_name_H-M   'P 1'
#
loop_
_entity.id
_entity.type
_entity.pdbx_description
1 polymer ?
#
loop_
_entity_poly.entity_id
_entity_poly.type
_entity_poly.pdbx_seq_one_letter_code
_entity_poly.pdbx_strand_id
1 'polypeptide(L)'
;MTAFFDTNILVYAQETGAKADRARAVLGGGGRLSVQVLNEFTVVVQRKFGRGWREIAEAIDDALAVSGPPLPLTHDLHVAARVLAETCKLSFYDALIVAAAQEAGCDVLYSEDLQHGRSFGTLRVENPFLESPR
;
A
#
# COMPACT_ATOMS: atom_id res chain seq x y z
N MET A 1 12.21 6.99 9.74
CA MET A 1 11.78 5.78 9.02
C MET A 1 10.47 6.11 8.34
N THR A 2 10.43 6.11 7.01
CA THR A 2 9.25 6.48 6.21
C THR A 2 8.56 5.22 5.69
N ALA A 3 7.26 5.07 5.99
CA ALA A 3 6.46 3.93 5.56
C ALA A 3 5.71 4.22 4.25
N PHE A 4 5.50 3.17 3.46
CA PHE A 4 4.58 3.12 2.33
C PHE A 4 3.54 2.04 2.60
N PHE A 5 2.29 2.26 2.20
CA PHE A 5 1.21 1.29 2.40
C PHE A 5 0.72 0.70 1.09
N ASP A 6 0.60 -0.62 1.08
CA ASP A 6 -0.07 -1.39 0.05
C ASP A 6 -1.61 -1.31 0.19
N THR A 7 -2.34 -1.69 -0.85
CA THR A 7 -3.80 -1.71 -0.94
C THR A 7 -4.44 -2.55 0.16
N ASN A 8 -3.86 -3.71 0.50
CA ASN A 8 -4.41 -4.57 1.55
C ASN A 8 -4.49 -3.86 2.92
N ILE A 9 -3.58 -2.93 3.24
CA ILE A 9 -3.62 -2.15 4.47
C ILE A 9 -4.86 -1.26 4.51
N LEU A 10 -5.14 -0.54 3.43
CA LEU A 10 -6.33 0.31 3.33
C LEU A 10 -7.60 -0.53 3.38
N VAL A 11 -7.64 -1.66 2.67
CA VAL A 11 -8.79 -2.57 2.66
C VAL A 11 -9.08 -3.09 4.06
N TYR A 12 -8.06 -3.57 4.79
CA TYR A 12 -8.25 -4.07 6.15
C TYR A 12 -8.68 -2.98 7.13
N ALA A 13 -8.23 -1.74 6.96
CA ALA A 13 -8.68 -0.61 7.78
C ALA A 13 -10.20 -0.33 7.65
N GLN A 14 -10.85 -0.82 6.59
CA GLN A 14 -12.28 -0.72 6.37
C GLN A 14 -13.10 -1.87 6.98
N GLU A 15 -12.43 -2.93 7.45
CA GLU A 15 -13.06 -4.11 8.05
C GLU A 15 -13.14 -3.99 9.59
N THR A 16 -13.47 -5.08 10.28
CA THR A 16 -13.51 -5.16 11.75
C THR A 16 -12.61 -6.29 12.26
N GLY A 17 -12.24 -6.23 13.55
CA GLY A 17 -11.41 -7.24 14.20
C GLY A 17 -9.91 -6.94 14.16
N ALA A 18 -9.10 -7.89 14.62
CA ALA A 18 -7.69 -7.66 14.94
C ALA A 18 -6.84 -7.15 13.76
N LYS A 19 -7.07 -7.65 12.54
CA LYS A 19 -6.38 -7.13 11.34
C LYS A 19 -6.76 -5.68 11.05
N ALA A 20 -8.03 -5.31 11.21
CA ALA A 20 -8.48 -3.95 11.01
C ALA A 20 -7.85 -2.99 12.05
N ASP A 21 -7.78 -3.41 13.31
CA ASP A 21 -7.14 -2.62 14.37
C ASP A 21 -5.64 -2.43 14.10
N ARG A 22 -4.96 -3.49 13.65
CA ARG A 22 -3.55 -3.43 13.25
C ARG A 22 -3.34 -2.52 12.03
N ALA A 23 -4.19 -2.62 11.02
CA ALA A 23 -4.14 -1.79 9.81
C ALA A 23 -4.32 -0.30 10.14
N ARG A 24 -5.30 0.03 10.99
CA ARG A 24 -5.50 1.40 11.49
C ARG A 24 -4.32 1.90 12.31
N ALA A 25 -3.73 1.03 13.15
CA ALA A 25 -2.55 1.39 13.94
C ALA A 25 -1.33 1.73 13.06
N VAL A 26 -1.06 0.95 12.01
CA VAL A 26 0.06 1.26 11.09
C VAL A 26 -0.22 2.51 10.25
N LEU A 27 -1.46 2.70 9.77
CA LEU A 27 -1.85 3.92 9.04
C LEU A 27 -1.75 5.17 9.92
N GLY A 28 -2.16 5.07 11.19
CA GLY A 28 -2.07 6.15 12.17
C GLY A 28 -0.63 6.57 12.51
N GLY A 29 0.36 5.73 12.19
CA GLY A 29 1.77 6.09 12.26
C GLY A 29 2.26 7.03 11.16
N GLY A 30 1.41 7.31 10.16
CA GLY A 30 1.74 8.13 9.00
C GLY A 30 2.61 7.38 7.98
N GLY A 31 2.63 7.89 6.74
CA GLY A 31 3.36 7.27 5.64
C GLY A 31 2.98 7.85 4.29
N ARG A 32 3.26 7.10 3.22
CA ARG A 32 3.02 7.50 1.83
C ARG A 32 2.10 6.49 1.14
N LEU A 33 1.33 7.00 0.17
CA LEU A 33 0.47 6.25 -0.74
C LEU A 33 0.77 6.67 -2.17
N SER A 34 0.34 5.86 -3.14
CA SER A 34 0.30 6.26 -4.55
C SER A 34 -1.11 6.18 -5.11
N VAL A 35 -1.33 6.85 -6.25
CA VAL A 35 -2.58 6.75 -7.01
C VAL A 35 -2.88 5.30 -7.41
N GLN A 36 -1.87 4.46 -7.62
CA GLN A 36 -2.10 3.02 -7.86
C GLN A 36 -2.83 2.34 -6.71
N VAL A 37 -2.37 2.59 -5.48
CA VAL A 37 -3.00 2.02 -4.28
C VAL A 37 -4.44 2.49 -4.15
N LEU A 38 -4.73 3.76 -4.46
CA LEU A 38 -6.10 4.30 -4.44
C LEU A 38 -6.98 3.68 -5.54
N ASN A 39 -6.42 3.43 -6.74
CA ASN A 39 -7.13 2.79 -7.83
C ASN A 39 -7.53 1.35 -7.46
N GLU A 40 -6.59 0.57 -6.92
CA GLU A 40 -6.84 -0.79 -6.48
C GLU A 40 -7.83 -0.83 -5.32
N PHE A 41 -7.67 0.05 -4.33
CA PHE A 41 -8.59 0.19 -3.22
C PHE A 41 -10.01 0.47 -3.71
N THR A 42 -10.18 1.41 -4.63
CA THR A 42 -11.49 1.76 -5.21
C THR A 42 -12.15 0.54 -5.85
N VAL A 43 -11.40 -0.22 -6.65
CA VAL A 43 -11.92 -1.42 -7.33
C VAL A 43 -12.27 -2.51 -6.32
N VAL A 44 -11.40 -2.76 -5.33
CA VAL A 44 -11.65 -3.78 -4.30
C VAL A 44 -12.86 -3.41 -3.46
N VAL A 45 -12.96 -2.16 -3.00
CA VAL A 45 -14.05 -1.75 -2.11
C VAL A 45 -15.40 -1.74 -2.83
N GLN A 46 -15.42 -1.27 -4.08
CA GLN A 46 -16.63 -1.33 -4.90
C GLN A 46 -17.09 -2.78 -5.12
N ARG A 47 -16.17 -3.69 -5.50
CA ARG A 47 -16.52 -5.07 -5.84
C ARG A 47 -16.78 -5.98 -4.64
N LYS A 48 -15.97 -5.85 -3.58
CA LYS A 48 -15.99 -6.74 -2.40
C LYS A 48 -17.04 -6.29 -1.38
N PHE A 49 -17.19 -4.99 -1.16
CA PHE A 49 -18.08 -4.46 -0.11
C PHE A 49 -19.34 -3.79 -0.66
N GLY A 50 -19.44 -3.59 -1.98
CA GLY A 50 -20.62 -2.97 -2.59
C GLY A 50 -20.88 -1.53 -2.14
N ARG A 51 -19.84 -0.83 -1.65
CA ARG A 51 -19.98 0.54 -1.13
C ARG A 51 -20.30 1.55 -2.22
N GLY A 52 -21.05 2.57 -1.86
CA GLY A 52 -21.36 3.69 -2.74
C GLY A 52 -20.14 4.60 -2.96
N TRP A 53 -20.16 5.37 -4.05
CA TRP A 53 -19.06 6.30 -4.41
C TRP A 53 -18.73 7.31 -3.31
N ARG A 54 -19.74 7.77 -2.55
CA ARG A 54 -19.52 8.68 -1.42
C ARG A 54 -18.69 8.04 -0.31
N GLU A 55 -19.01 6.80 0.07
CA GLU A 55 -18.28 6.08 1.12
C GLU A 55 -16.86 5.74 0.69
N ILE A 56 -16.64 5.47 -0.61
CA ILE A 56 -15.30 5.27 -1.17
C ILE A 56 -14.49 6.57 -1.09
N ALA A 57 -15.09 7.70 -1.48
CA ALA A 57 -14.43 9.01 -1.40
C ALA A 57 -14.05 9.37 0.04
N GLU A 58 -14.98 9.21 0.99
CA GLU A 58 -14.73 9.46 2.42
C GLU A 58 -13.57 8.59 2.94
N ALA A 59 -13.53 7.30 2.60
CA ALA A 59 -12.43 6.42 3.02
C ALA A 59 -11.07 6.79 2.40
N ILE A 60 -11.04 7.29 1.16
CA ILE A 60 -9.82 7.78 0.52
C ILE A 60 -9.37 9.09 1.19
N ASP A 61 -10.28 10.02 1.42
CA ASP A 61 -9.98 11.30 2.06
C ASP A 61 -9.43 11.11 3.47
N ASP A 62 -10.00 10.19 4.26
CA ASP A 62 -9.49 9.81 5.58
C ASP A 62 -8.06 9.25 5.51
N ALA A 63 -7.77 8.40 4.53
CA ALA A 63 -6.43 7.84 4.33
C ALA A 63 -5.42 8.92 3.89
N LEU A 64 -5.83 9.87 3.06
CA LEU A 64 -5.00 10.98 2.61
C LEU A 64 -4.78 12.04 3.70
N ALA A 65 -5.71 12.19 4.64
CA ALA A 65 -5.53 13.08 5.78
C ALA A 65 -4.32 12.69 6.65
N VAL A 66 -3.98 11.40 6.72
CA VAL A 66 -2.82 10.89 7.50
C VAL A 66 -1.56 10.65 6.66
N SER A 67 -1.68 10.50 5.35
CA SER A 67 -0.55 10.18 4.44
C SER A 67 -0.12 11.34 3.53
N GLY A 68 -0.91 12.41 3.50
CA GLY A 68 -0.72 13.52 2.57
C GLY A 68 -1.06 13.15 1.12
N PRO A 69 -0.76 14.04 0.15
CA PRO A 69 -1.05 13.79 -1.25
C PRO A 69 -0.36 12.51 -1.78
N PRO A 70 -1.06 11.68 -2.56
CA PRO A 70 -0.51 10.44 -3.07
C PRO A 70 0.53 10.70 -4.16
N LEU A 71 1.50 9.80 -4.30
CA LEU A 71 2.41 9.81 -5.43
C LEU A 71 1.64 9.58 -6.74
N PRO A 72 1.88 10.40 -7.79
CA PRO A 72 1.20 10.26 -9.07
C PRO A 72 1.68 9.02 -9.83
N LEU A 73 0.82 8.52 -10.72
CA LEU A 73 1.25 7.55 -11.73
C LEU A 73 1.91 8.30 -12.90
N THR A 74 3.20 8.04 -13.11
CA THR A 74 3.99 8.66 -14.18
C THR A 74 4.51 7.59 -15.16
N HIS A 75 4.94 8.04 -16.33
CA HIS A 75 5.62 7.16 -17.29
C HIS A 75 6.91 6.57 -16.70
N ASP A 76 7.70 7.38 -15.98
CA ASP A 76 8.97 6.94 -15.41
C ASP A 76 8.75 5.88 -14.32
N LEU A 77 7.71 6.06 -13.49
CA LEU A 77 7.28 5.06 -12.53
C LEU A 77 6.85 3.75 -13.21
N HIS A 78 6.14 3.83 -14.34
CA HIS A 78 5.78 2.65 -15.14
C HIS A 78 7.01 1.93 -15.69
N VAL A 79 8.01 2.65 -16.20
CA VAL A 79 9.27 2.06 -16.69
C VAL A 79 10.01 1.37 -15.54
N ALA A 80 10.13 2.00 -14.38
CA ALA A 80 10.75 1.41 -13.19
C ALA A 80 10.03 0.13 -12.74
N ALA A 81 8.69 0.15 -12.70
CA ALA A 81 7.87 -1.01 -12.37
C ALA A 81 8.07 -2.17 -13.34
N ARG A 82 8.20 -1.89 -14.65
CA ARG A 82 8.48 -2.95 -15.66
C ARG A 82 9.81 -3.65 -15.38
N VAL A 83 10.86 -2.87 -15.08
CA VAL A 83 12.18 -3.43 -14.73
C VAL A 83 12.06 -4.30 -13.48
N LEU A 84 11.44 -3.80 -12.41
CA LEU A 84 11.24 -4.55 -11.17
C LEU A 84 10.43 -5.82 -11.38
N ALA A 85 9.35 -5.78 -12.16
CA ALA A 85 8.53 -6.95 -12.47
C ALA A 85 9.38 -8.06 -13.12
N GLU A 86 10.22 -7.70 -14.09
CA GLU A 86 11.08 -8.63 -14.80
C GLU A 86 12.21 -9.20 -13.91
N THR A 87 12.94 -8.32 -13.22
CA THR A 87 14.13 -8.69 -12.45
C THR A 87 13.79 -9.36 -11.12
N CYS A 88 12.70 -8.93 -10.49
CA CYS A 88 12.29 -9.40 -9.17
C CYS A 88 11.14 -10.41 -9.22
N LYS A 89 10.65 -10.79 -10.40
CA LYS A 89 9.55 -11.77 -10.58
C LYS A 89 8.30 -11.40 -9.79
N LEU A 90 7.94 -10.12 -9.85
CA LEU A 90 6.72 -9.58 -9.25
C LEU A 90 5.61 -9.55 -10.29
N SER A 91 4.34 -9.56 -9.86
CA SER A 91 3.27 -9.10 -10.73
C SER A 91 3.50 -7.63 -11.08
N PHE A 92 2.95 -7.17 -12.20
CA PHE A 92 3.19 -5.79 -12.63
C PHE A 92 2.65 -4.76 -11.62
N TYR A 93 1.49 -5.03 -11.02
CA TYR A 93 0.88 -4.12 -10.04
C TYR A 93 1.68 -4.09 -8.72
N ASP A 94 2.13 -5.24 -8.23
CA ASP A 94 3.05 -5.30 -7.08
C ASP A 94 4.34 -4.54 -7.36
N ALA A 95 4.90 -4.69 -8.56
CA ALA A 95 6.11 -3.98 -8.96
C ALA A 95 5.90 -2.45 -9.02
N LEU A 96 4.68 -2.00 -9.38
CA LEU A 96 4.32 -0.58 -9.40
C LEU A 96 4.22 0.01 -7.99
N ILE A 97 3.70 -0.76 -7.04
CA ILE A 97 3.69 -0.39 -5.62
C ILE A 97 5.12 -0.30 -5.06
N VAL A 98 5.97 -1.30 -5.35
CA VAL A 98 7.39 -1.27 -4.95
C VAL A 98 8.12 -0.09 -5.57
N ALA A 99 7.92 0.18 -6.86
CA ALA A 99 8.53 1.34 -7.54
C ALA A 99 8.11 2.66 -6.87
N ALA A 100 6.81 2.79 -6.53
CA ALA A 100 6.29 4.01 -5.90
C ALA A 100 6.85 4.19 -4.48
N ALA A 101 7.00 3.10 -3.73
CA ALA A 101 7.63 3.14 -2.41
C ALA A 101 9.11 3.54 -2.49
N GLN A 102 9.85 3.06 -3.50
CA GLN A 102 11.23 3.46 -3.74
C GLN A 102 11.33 4.94 -4.18
N GLU A 103 10.47 5.40 -5.11
CA GLU A 103 10.42 6.80 -5.56
C GLU A 103 10.06 7.77 -4.43
N ALA A 104 9.18 7.34 -3.51
CA ALA A 104 8.82 8.09 -2.31
C ALA A 104 9.94 8.18 -1.27
N GLY A 105 11.06 7.46 -1.46
CA GLY A 105 12.14 7.36 -0.48
C GLY A 105 11.69 6.67 0.81
N CYS A 106 10.79 5.69 0.72
CA CYS A 106 10.34 4.93 1.89
C CYS A 106 11.34 3.84 2.27
N ASP A 107 11.46 3.61 3.57
CA ASP A 107 12.30 2.56 4.16
C ASP A 107 11.52 1.24 4.32
N VAL A 108 10.21 1.33 4.53
CA VAL A 108 9.34 0.17 4.79
C VAL A 108 8.12 0.20 3.87
N LEU A 109 7.79 -0.95 3.28
CA LEU A 109 6.54 -1.20 2.57
C LEU A 109 5.68 -2.16 3.40
N TYR A 110 4.56 -1.67 3.93
CA TYR A 110 3.58 -2.51 4.60
C TYR A 110 2.70 -3.23 3.58
N SER A 111 2.83 -4.56 3.52
CA SER A 111 2.11 -5.41 2.57
C SER A 111 1.90 -6.80 3.16
N GLU A 112 0.69 -7.35 2.99
CA GLU A 112 0.42 -8.76 3.29
C GLU A 112 0.83 -9.69 2.14
N ASP A 113 0.62 -9.25 0.91
CA ASP A 113 0.77 -10.05 -0.31
C ASP A 113 2.24 -10.24 -0.71
N LEU A 114 3.10 -9.27 -0.37
CA LEU A 114 4.54 -9.38 -0.58
C LEU A 114 5.22 -10.14 0.57
N GLN A 115 6.27 -10.88 0.22
CA GLN A 115 7.04 -11.68 1.18
C GLN A 115 7.66 -10.79 2.28
N HIS A 116 7.22 -10.99 3.53
CA HIS A 116 7.79 -10.32 4.70
C HIS A 116 9.31 -10.52 4.78
N GLY A 117 10.04 -9.44 5.09
CA GLY A 117 11.50 -9.44 5.20
C GLY A 117 12.24 -9.35 3.86
N ARG A 118 11.53 -9.37 2.73
CA ARG A 118 12.13 -9.14 1.41
C ARG A 118 12.56 -7.68 1.27
N SER A 119 13.69 -7.44 0.62
CA SER A 119 14.20 -6.09 0.35
C SER A 119 14.33 -5.78 -1.13
N PHE A 120 14.09 -4.52 -1.47
CA PHE A 120 14.27 -3.93 -2.80
C PHE A 120 15.17 -2.69 -2.66
N GLY A 121 16.48 -2.90 -2.73
CA GLY A 121 17.43 -1.85 -2.35
C GLY A 121 17.31 -1.54 -0.85
N THR A 122 17.01 -0.29 -0.51
CA THR A 122 16.82 0.17 0.88
C THR A 122 15.41 -0.09 1.42
N LEU A 123 14.44 -0.38 0.54
CA LEU A 123 13.05 -0.64 0.92
C LEU A 123 12.91 -2.07 1.45
N ARG A 124 12.38 -2.24 2.67
CA ARG A 124 12.05 -3.54 3.26
C ARG A 124 10.54 -3.77 3.30
N VAL A 125 10.09 -4.96 2.93
CA VAL A 125 8.70 -5.38 3.09
C VAL A 125 8.45 -5.84 4.52
N GLU A 126 7.41 -5.30 5.14
CA GLU A 126 6.92 -5.75 6.44
C GLU A 126 5.43 -6.10 6.36
N ASN A 127 5.10 -7.36 6.55
CA ASN A 127 3.72 -7.76 6.82
C ASN A 127 3.37 -7.46 8.30
N PRO A 128 2.46 -6.49 8.59
CA PRO A 128 2.14 -6.09 9.96
C PRO A 128 1.17 -7.06 10.65
N PHE A 129 0.63 -8.05 9.92
CA PHE A 129 -0.34 -9.02 10.42
C PHE A 129 0.30 -10.32 10.90
N LEU A 130 1.62 -10.46 10.76
CA LEU A 130 2.36 -11.54 11.40
C LEU A 130 2.47 -11.28 12.90
N GLU A 131 2.33 -12.32 13.71
CA GLU A 131 2.62 -12.23 15.13
C GLU A 131 4.11 -11.90 15.29
N SER A 132 4.44 -10.86 16.09
CA SER A 132 5.83 -10.62 16.48
C SER A 132 6.39 -11.88 17.13
N PRO A 133 7.62 -12.32 16.78
CA PRO A 133 8.27 -13.38 17.54
C PRO A 133 8.29 -12.95 19.01
N ARG A 134 7.77 -13.81 19.88
CA ARG A 134 7.89 -13.63 21.33
C ARG A 134 9.34 -13.70 21.77
#